data_AF-A0A8S3QYX9-F1
#
_entry.id   AF-A0A8S3QYX9-F1
#
_cell.length_a   1.000
_cell.length_b   1.000
_cell.length_c   1.000
_cell.angle_alpha   90.00
_cell.angle_beta   90.00
_cell.angle_gamma   90.00
#
_symmetry.space_group_name_H-M   'P 1'
#
loop_
_entity.id
_entity.type
_entity.pdbx_description
1 polymer ?
#
loop_
_entity_poly.entity_id
_entity_poly.type
_entity_poly.pdbx_seq_one_letter_code
_entity_poly.pdbx_strand_id
1 'polypeptide(L)'
;MAATEKQWFVGEDGCISVGEPTRSVTYNSALNSIIVSTKEPSVKIYDVASGAILQKSNVSAHGSDAIRCIYLPESNRVVFCDESCIGVRSDLKGMLLLDTALQAPVKKNEEKVKVEIPLAEATHLLKSLTSAELPGVDNVEEVVKELEKGIELTQETTKGSLKISKWATVCVEIQHCILKNVCSSLVTEMKKLSLFNPGLSAASAVSDRLSYLLNNHMSDSSSSTVERLLMYSEAARQDTFRKWPHMNYKWALPDPMAQAGFYHQPNSIGDDRAMCFTCNVCLVCWEPTDEPWSEHERHSPACPFVKGEYTHNVPLSVTYASQPAKRHGDKKDKIECISSTTSDDFVATSTLNGNIVVWNCRHVMKRHCQFNIDPTEIYTTIAMRTGTQIETETSISSPEGAEGVHEDETDAMLGEYNGNGETTEMYEIPIHNGEKPGLLNENRK
;
A
#
# COMPACT_ATOMS: atom_id res chain seq x y z
N MET A 1 15.40 -10.90 43.03
CA MET A 1 13.99 -11.33 42.98
C MET A 1 13.19 -10.27 42.25
N ALA A 2 12.88 -10.51 40.96
CA ALA A 2 11.96 -9.80 40.06
C ALA A 2 12.40 -10.18 38.63
N ALA A 3 11.57 -10.53 37.65
CA ALA A 3 10.14 -10.76 37.59
C ALA A 3 9.95 -12.02 36.73
N THR A 4 9.16 -12.97 37.21
CA THR A 4 8.78 -14.16 36.47
C THR A 4 7.99 -13.76 35.23
N GLU A 5 8.45 -14.21 34.06
CA GLU A 5 7.67 -14.21 32.83
C GLU A 5 6.29 -14.78 33.14
N LYS A 6 5.23 -13.98 32.95
CA LYS A 6 3.85 -14.47 33.04
C LYS A 6 3.61 -15.39 31.84
N GLN A 7 3.93 -16.66 32.02
CA GLN A 7 3.51 -17.75 31.16
C GLN A 7 1.98 -17.83 31.19
N TRP A 8 1.34 -17.71 30.03
CA TRP A 8 -0.12 -17.70 29.94
C TRP A 8 -0.69 -19.10 30.11
N PHE A 9 -1.80 -19.16 30.85
CA PHE A 9 -2.78 -20.23 30.76
C PHE A 9 -3.80 -19.81 29.70
N VAL A 10 -4.02 -20.65 28.69
CA VAL A 10 -5.33 -20.68 28.02
C VAL A 10 -6.32 -20.99 29.15
N GLY A 11 -7.34 -20.15 29.36
CA GLY A 11 -8.39 -20.49 30.31
C GLY A 11 -8.96 -21.88 29.97
N GLU A 12 -9.49 -22.61 30.96
CA GLU A 12 -10.10 -23.95 30.75
C GLU A 12 -11.18 -23.96 29.64
N ASP A 13 -11.59 -22.79 29.16
CA ASP A 13 -12.61 -22.47 28.18
C ASP A 13 -12.11 -22.01 26.78
N GLY A 14 -10.80 -21.93 26.52
CA GLY A 14 -10.27 -21.71 25.15
C GLY A 14 -10.37 -20.27 24.61
N CYS A 15 -10.44 -19.26 25.49
CA CYS A 15 -10.56 -17.85 25.10
C CYS A 15 -9.23 -17.06 25.18
N ILE A 16 -9.02 -16.10 24.27
CA ILE A 16 -7.91 -15.13 24.32
C ILE A 16 -8.48 -13.76 24.70
N SER A 17 -8.03 -13.20 25.83
CA SER A 17 -8.43 -11.85 26.23
C SER A 17 -7.71 -10.79 25.41
N VAL A 18 -8.48 -10.01 24.64
CA VAL A 18 -7.95 -8.88 23.85
C VAL A 18 -7.77 -7.62 24.71
N GLY A 19 -8.37 -7.59 25.91
CA GLY A 19 -8.29 -6.50 26.87
C GLY A 19 -9.14 -5.27 26.52
N GLU A 20 -9.78 -5.25 25.36
CA GLU A 20 -10.64 -4.17 24.89
C GLU A 20 -11.68 -4.70 23.88
N PRO A 21 -12.79 -3.98 23.64
CA PRO A 21 -13.80 -4.41 22.69
C PRO A 21 -13.25 -4.55 21.26
N THR A 22 -13.45 -5.71 20.66
CA THR A 22 -13.03 -6.01 19.28
C THR A 22 -14.07 -5.55 18.27
N ARG A 23 -13.61 -5.05 17.12
CA ARG A 23 -14.47 -4.70 15.97
C ARG A 23 -14.41 -5.73 14.87
N SER A 24 -13.22 -6.23 14.54
CA SER A 24 -13.05 -7.30 13.56
C SER A 24 -11.87 -8.19 13.89
N VAL A 25 -11.93 -9.42 13.38
CA VAL A 25 -10.89 -10.44 13.53
C VAL A 25 -10.60 -11.00 12.15
N THR A 26 -9.32 -11.02 11.79
CA THR A 26 -8.84 -11.52 10.50
C THR A 26 -7.73 -12.53 10.76
N TYR A 27 -7.84 -13.73 10.21
CA TYR A 27 -6.77 -14.72 10.26
C TYR A 27 -5.85 -14.56 9.05
N ASN A 28 -4.56 -14.35 9.31
CA ASN A 28 -3.50 -14.39 8.29
C ASN A 28 -2.83 -15.76 8.37
N SER A 29 -3.15 -16.65 7.43
CA SER A 29 -2.64 -18.01 7.43
C SER A 29 -1.15 -18.10 7.12
N ALA A 30 -0.60 -17.20 6.29
CA ALA A 30 0.82 -17.23 5.95
C ALA A 30 1.72 -16.89 7.15
N LEU A 31 1.30 -15.94 7.99
CA LEU A 31 2.02 -15.59 9.23
C LEU A 31 1.56 -16.40 10.44
N ASN A 32 0.55 -17.25 10.25
CA ASN A 32 -0.16 -17.95 11.32
C ASN A 32 -0.52 -17.01 12.48
N SER A 33 -1.12 -15.87 12.15
CA SER A 33 -1.41 -14.80 13.10
C SER A 33 -2.86 -14.33 13.00
N ILE A 34 -3.39 -13.86 14.14
CA ILE A 34 -4.71 -13.26 14.23
C ILE A 34 -4.54 -11.75 14.33
N ILE A 35 -5.10 -11.03 13.36
CA ILE A 35 -5.16 -9.58 13.34
C ILE A 35 -6.50 -9.17 13.94
N VAL A 36 -6.45 -8.40 15.03
CA VAL A 36 -7.63 -7.91 15.73
C VAL A 36 -7.66 -6.40 15.61
N SER A 37 -8.72 -5.86 15.02
CA SER A 37 -9.02 -4.43 15.11
C SER A 37 -9.95 -4.18 16.27
N THR A 38 -9.71 -3.10 17.01
CA THR A 38 -10.46 -2.79 18.23
C THR A 38 -11.48 -1.67 17.97
N LYS A 39 -12.31 -1.35 18.96
CA LYS A 39 -13.20 -0.18 18.90
C LYS A 39 -12.45 1.15 19.09
N GLU A 40 -11.24 1.09 19.63
CA GLU A 40 -10.28 2.18 19.54
C GLU A 40 -9.51 2.03 18.20
N PRO A 41 -8.84 3.07 17.68
CA PRO A 41 -8.03 2.97 16.46
C PRO A 41 -6.75 2.18 16.65
N SER A 42 -6.85 0.96 17.16
CA SER A 42 -5.72 0.07 17.38
C SER A 42 -5.90 -1.25 16.63
N VAL A 43 -4.79 -1.74 16.11
CA VAL A 43 -4.65 -3.09 15.55
C VAL A 43 -3.63 -3.84 16.39
N LYS A 44 -3.98 -5.07 16.75
CA LYS A 44 -3.10 -6.01 17.45
C LYS A 44 -2.93 -7.26 16.63
N ILE A 45 -1.70 -7.76 16.56
CA ILE A 45 -1.38 -9.04 15.94
C ILE A 45 -1.04 -10.03 17.04
N TYR A 46 -1.71 -11.17 17.03
CA TYR A 46 -1.50 -12.28 17.95
C TYR A 46 -0.89 -13.46 17.20
N ASP A 47 0.12 -14.09 17.79
CA ASP A 47 0.60 -15.40 17.36
C ASP A 47 -0.46 -16.46 17.67
N VAL A 48 -0.90 -17.24 16.68
CA VAL A 48 -1.92 -18.27 16.93
C VAL A 48 -1.40 -19.35 17.87
N ALA A 49 -0.13 -19.72 17.75
CA ALA A 49 0.43 -20.84 18.50
C ALA A 49 0.65 -20.53 19.99
N SER A 50 1.05 -19.30 20.34
CA SER A 50 1.36 -18.92 21.73
C SER A 50 0.42 -17.88 22.34
N GLY A 51 -0.46 -17.25 21.55
CA GLY A 51 -1.30 -16.15 22.00
C GLY A 51 -0.54 -14.86 22.32
N ALA A 52 0.78 -14.81 22.08
CA ALA A 52 1.59 -13.63 22.33
C ALA A 52 1.21 -12.50 21.36
N ILE A 53 1.17 -11.27 21.88
CA ILE A 53 1.04 -10.08 21.04
C ILE A 53 2.38 -9.87 20.32
N LEU A 54 2.37 -10.02 19.00
CA LEU A 54 3.53 -9.83 18.14
C LEU A 54 3.76 -8.34 17.86
N GLN A 55 2.68 -7.58 17.68
CA GLN A 55 2.72 -6.13 17.44
C GLN A 55 1.41 -5.47 17.84
N LYS A 56 1.49 -4.22 18.29
CA LYS A 56 0.34 -3.32 18.50
C LYS A 56 0.64 -2.01 17.81
N SER A 57 -0.35 -1.47 17.08
CA SER A 57 -0.23 -0.18 16.43
C SER A 57 -1.52 0.62 16.56
N ASN A 58 -1.39 1.93 16.79
CA ASN A 58 -2.48 2.88 16.64
C ASN A 58 -2.42 3.43 15.21
N VAL A 59 -2.65 2.55 14.23
CA VAL A 59 -2.43 2.77 12.78
C VAL A 59 -2.76 4.20 12.39
N SER A 60 -1.90 4.85 11.58
CA SER A 60 -1.80 6.30 11.29
C SER A 60 -3.04 7.05 10.74
N ALA A 61 -4.26 6.59 11.00
CA ALA A 61 -5.50 7.27 10.65
C ALA A 61 -5.66 8.54 11.50
N HIS A 62 -5.90 9.67 10.85
CA HIS A 62 -6.29 10.91 11.51
C HIS A 62 -7.64 10.71 12.23
N GLY A 63 -7.63 10.38 13.52
CA GLY A 63 -8.81 10.47 14.40
C GLY A 63 -10.03 9.64 14.00
N SER A 64 -9.84 8.49 13.33
CA SER A 64 -10.93 7.56 12.99
C SER A 64 -11.17 6.57 14.13
N ASP A 65 -12.41 6.13 14.36
CA ASP A 65 -12.76 5.17 15.43
C ASP A 65 -12.76 3.70 14.96
N ALA A 66 -12.54 3.43 13.67
CA ALA A 66 -12.88 2.13 13.10
C ALA A 66 -11.88 1.63 12.04
N ILE A 67 -10.99 0.72 12.43
CA ILE A 67 -10.12 0.02 11.48
C ILE A 67 -10.77 -1.31 11.08
N ARG A 68 -10.78 -1.59 9.78
CA ARG A 68 -11.18 -2.87 9.20
C ARG A 68 -10.00 -3.53 8.53
N CYS A 69 -9.93 -4.85 8.65
CA CYS A 69 -8.87 -5.66 8.07
C CYS A 69 -9.47 -6.78 7.20
N ILE A 70 -8.87 -7.04 6.04
CA ILE A 70 -9.19 -8.17 5.17
C ILE A 70 -7.89 -8.86 4.78
N TYR A 71 -7.83 -10.18 4.89
CA TYR A 71 -6.72 -10.97 4.39
C TYR A 71 -7.08 -11.57 3.02
N LEU A 72 -6.16 -11.44 2.07
CA LEU A 72 -6.24 -11.94 0.70
C LEU A 72 -5.25 -13.13 0.60
N PRO A 73 -5.72 -14.39 0.72
CA PRO A 73 -4.85 -15.55 0.89
C PRO A 73 -3.95 -15.87 -0.32
N GLU A 74 -4.47 -15.75 -1.54
CA GLU A 74 -3.74 -16.10 -2.78
C GLU A 74 -2.60 -15.12 -3.06
N SER A 75 -2.81 -13.83 -2.73
CA SER A 75 -1.78 -12.80 -2.88
C SER A 75 -0.94 -12.58 -1.62
N ASN A 76 -1.26 -13.28 -0.52
CA ASN A 76 -0.69 -13.10 0.81
C ASN A 76 -0.59 -11.62 1.23
N ARG A 77 -1.72 -10.92 1.16
CA ARG A 77 -1.81 -9.49 1.46
C ARG A 77 -2.87 -9.21 2.51
N VAL A 78 -2.63 -8.18 3.31
CA VAL A 78 -3.61 -7.64 4.25
C VAL A 78 -4.01 -6.26 3.80
N VAL A 79 -5.32 -6.07 3.65
CA VAL A 79 -5.94 -4.77 3.41
C VAL A 79 -6.32 -4.17 4.75
N PHE A 80 -5.90 -2.94 4.97
CA PHE A 80 -6.31 -2.10 6.08
C PHE A 80 -7.18 -0.98 5.53
N CYS A 81 -8.28 -0.69 6.21
CA CYS A 81 -9.19 0.39 5.81
C CYS A 81 -9.68 1.13 7.04
N ASP A 82 -9.52 2.45 7.06
CA ASP A 82 -10.24 3.33 7.98
C ASP A 82 -11.44 3.98 7.24
N GLU A 83 -11.95 5.07 7.78
CA GLU A 83 -13.06 5.84 7.20
C GLU A 83 -12.66 6.74 6.01
N SER A 84 -11.39 6.79 5.61
CA SER A 84 -10.87 7.75 4.63
C SER A 84 -9.83 7.16 3.68
N CYS A 85 -9.12 6.13 4.13
CA CYS A 85 -7.96 5.57 3.47
C CYS A 85 -8.05 4.04 3.45
N ILE A 86 -7.54 3.48 2.36
CA ILE A 86 -7.30 2.06 2.18
C ILE A 86 -5.80 1.84 1.95
N GLY A 87 -5.21 0.85 2.62
CA GLY A 87 -3.81 0.48 2.49
C GLY A 87 -3.68 -1.03 2.32
N VAL A 88 -2.65 -1.47 1.60
CA VAL A 88 -2.37 -2.90 1.38
C VAL A 88 -0.94 -3.20 1.79
N ARG A 89 -0.75 -4.29 2.52
CA ARG A 89 0.54 -4.75 3.03
C ARG A 89 0.76 -6.20 2.66
N SER A 90 1.91 -6.49 2.05
CA SER A 90 2.50 -7.83 2.09
C SER A 90 3.37 -7.97 3.34
N ASP A 91 3.69 -9.20 3.73
CA ASP A 91 4.68 -9.41 4.79
C ASP A 91 6.08 -9.02 4.32
N LEU A 92 6.88 -8.51 5.26
CA LEU A 92 8.31 -8.23 5.09
C LEU A 92 9.08 -9.15 6.01
N LYS A 93 9.69 -10.21 5.46
CA LYS A 93 10.49 -11.19 6.23
C LYS A 93 9.68 -11.80 7.38
N GLY A 94 8.37 -12.02 7.18
CA GLY A 94 7.47 -12.57 8.19
C GLY A 94 6.95 -11.57 9.22
N MET A 95 6.98 -10.26 8.92
CA MET A 95 6.39 -9.18 9.73
C MET A 95 5.40 -8.37 8.90
N LEU A 96 4.43 -7.71 9.54
CA LEU A 96 3.58 -6.69 8.88
C LEU A 96 3.95 -5.30 9.39
N LEU A 97 4.15 -4.34 8.50
CA LEU A 97 4.42 -2.95 8.88
C LEU A 97 3.09 -2.22 9.14
N LEU A 98 2.74 -2.05 10.42
CA LEU A 98 1.41 -1.60 10.86
C LEU A 98 1.31 -0.10 11.10
N ASP A 99 2.33 0.52 11.70
CA ASP A 99 2.30 1.93 12.15
C ASP A 99 2.06 2.90 11.01
N THR A 100 2.33 2.43 9.80
CA THR A 100 2.23 3.19 8.58
C THR A 100 1.28 2.58 7.56
N ALA A 101 0.47 1.59 7.95
CA ALA A 101 -0.42 0.86 7.04
C ALA A 101 -1.47 1.75 6.36
N LEU A 102 -1.92 2.82 7.03
CA LEU A 102 -2.91 3.77 6.53
C LEU A 102 -2.33 5.17 6.21
N GLN A 103 -1.00 5.31 6.14
CA GLN A 103 -0.40 6.59 5.81
C GLN A 103 -0.56 6.91 4.33
N ALA A 104 -1.41 7.87 4.01
CA ALA A 104 -1.53 8.42 2.66
C ALA A 104 -0.35 9.36 2.33
N PRO A 105 -0.03 9.57 1.04
CA PRO A 105 0.99 10.54 0.63
C PRO A 105 0.70 11.96 1.13
N VAL A 106 1.77 12.69 1.45
CA VAL A 106 1.75 14.12 1.76
C VAL A 106 1.62 14.96 0.49
N LYS A 107 1.16 16.20 0.64
CA LYS A 107 0.99 17.12 -0.50
C LYS A 107 2.27 17.91 -0.78
N LYS A 108 3.01 18.25 0.27
CA LYS A 108 4.25 19.02 0.21
C LYS A 108 5.39 18.28 0.89
N ASN A 109 6.62 18.54 0.48
CA ASN A 109 7.80 17.85 1.01
C ASN A 109 8.19 18.36 2.43
N GLU A 110 7.67 19.51 2.86
CA GLU A 110 7.92 20.06 4.21
C GLU A 110 7.01 19.41 5.27
N GLU A 111 6.00 18.64 4.86
CA GLU A 111 5.13 17.90 5.77
C GLU A 111 5.88 16.73 6.42
N LYS A 112 5.55 16.43 7.68
CA LYS A 112 6.07 15.26 8.39
C LYS A 112 5.49 13.97 7.81
N VAL A 113 6.33 12.95 7.75
CA VAL A 113 5.98 11.59 7.34
C VAL A 113 6.50 10.60 8.38
N LYS A 114 5.80 9.47 8.51
CA LYS A 114 6.24 8.32 9.28
C LYS A 114 6.85 7.26 8.37
N VAL A 115 8.03 6.78 8.71
CA VAL A 115 8.70 5.66 8.02
C VAL A 115 9.01 4.57 9.04
N GLU A 116 8.39 3.40 8.84
CA GLU A 116 8.56 2.21 9.67
C GLU A 116 9.62 1.30 9.04
N ILE A 117 10.66 0.96 9.83
CA ILE A 117 11.86 0.27 9.37
C ILE A 117 12.12 -0.91 10.32
N PRO A 118 12.40 -2.14 9.85
CA PRO A 118 12.85 -3.22 10.72
C PRO A 118 14.05 -2.81 11.58
N LEU A 119 14.07 -3.18 12.87
CA LEU A 119 15.09 -2.74 13.83
C LEU A 119 16.53 -2.99 13.34
N ALA A 120 16.78 -4.14 12.71
CA ALA A 120 18.08 -4.46 12.13
C ALA A 120 18.49 -3.49 11.02
N GLU A 121 17.55 -3.15 10.12
CA GLU A 121 17.79 -2.23 9.00
C GLU A 121 17.98 -0.79 9.50
N ALA A 122 17.20 -0.37 10.51
CA ALA A 122 17.38 0.93 11.17
C ALA A 122 18.77 1.06 11.82
N THR A 123 19.24 -0.02 12.47
CA THR A 123 20.58 -0.07 13.08
C THR A 123 21.69 0.05 12.02
N HIS A 124 21.53 -0.63 10.87
CA HIS A 124 22.47 -0.53 9.76
C HIS A 124 22.46 0.88 9.13
N LEU A 125 21.28 1.49 8.97
CA LEU A 125 21.16 2.85 8.47
C LEU A 125 21.85 3.85 9.40
N LEU A 126 21.61 3.77 10.71
CA LEU A 126 22.27 4.61 11.72
C LEU A 126 23.80 4.46 11.66
N LYS A 127 24.31 3.22 11.60
CA LYS A 127 25.74 2.94 11.49
C LYS A 127 26.35 3.57 10.23
N SER A 128 25.68 3.47 9.08
CA SER A 128 26.18 4.06 7.84
C SER A 128 26.13 5.59 7.87
N LEU A 129 25.08 6.20 8.45
CA LEU A 129 24.99 7.66 8.60
C LEU A 129 26.08 8.23 9.52
N THR A 130 26.38 7.53 10.62
CA THR A 130 27.41 7.95 11.58
C THR A 130 28.84 7.73 11.09
N SER A 131 29.03 6.83 10.13
CA SER A 131 30.35 6.53 9.56
C SER A 131 30.65 7.29 8.26
N ALA A 132 29.64 7.86 7.61
CA ALA A 132 29.78 8.53 6.32
C ALA A 132 30.03 10.04 6.49
N GLU A 133 30.92 10.59 5.67
CA GLU A 133 31.05 12.04 5.51
C GLU A 133 30.11 12.51 4.40
N LEU A 134 29.10 13.30 4.76
CA LEU A 134 28.09 13.84 3.84
C LEU A 134 28.23 15.38 3.72
N PRO A 135 29.25 15.88 2.99
CA PRO A 135 29.52 17.32 2.91
C PRO A 135 28.37 18.06 2.22
N GLY A 136 27.92 19.16 2.83
CA GLY A 136 26.85 20.01 2.28
C GLY A 136 25.43 19.43 2.44
N VAL A 137 25.26 18.37 3.23
CA VAL A 137 23.95 17.82 3.56
C VAL A 137 23.51 18.33 4.93
N ASP A 138 22.48 19.18 4.93
CA ASP A 138 21.89 19.69 6.17
C ASP A 138 21.06 18.62 6.90
N ASN A 139 20.84 18.83 8.21
CA ASN A 139 19.94 18.03 9.06
C ASN A 139 20.29 16.54 9.24
N VAL A 140 21.52 16.10 8.91
CA VAL A 140 21.96 14.71 9.15
C VAL A 140 21.82 14.32 10.63
N GLU A 141 22.22 15.21 11.55
CA GLU A 141 22.09 14.99 13.00
C GLU A 141 20.65 14.79 13.47
N GLU A 142 19.69 15.44 12.81
CA GLU A 142 18.27 15.32 13.16
C GLU A 142 17.76 13.91 12.84
N VAL A 143 18.12 13.37 11.67
CA VAL A 143 17.80 12.00 11.26
C VAL A 143 18.48 10.98 12.18
N VAL A 144 19.76 11.21 12.53
CA VAL A 144 20.51 10.35 13.45
C VAL A 144 19.86 10.28 14.82
N LYS A 145 19.51 11.44 15.42
CA LYS A 145 18.85 11.50 16.74
C LYS A 145 17.50 10.79 16.76
N GLU A 146 16.70 10.94 15.70
CA GLU A 146 15.40 10.26 15.62
C GLU A 146 15.54 8.74 15.46
N LEU A 147 16.56 8.28 14.71
CA LEU A 147 16.90 6.85 14.61
C LEU A 147 17.39 6.28 15.95
N GLU A 148 18.31 6.97 16.64
CA GLU A 148 18.84 6.54 17.94
C GLU A 148 17.72 6.36 18.97
N LYS A 149 16.87 7.39 19.10
CA LYS A 149 15.70 7.36 19.98
C LYS A 149 14.75 6.21 19.65
N GLY A 150 14.45 6.02 18.36
CA GLY A 150 13.56 4.96 17.92
C GLY A 150 14.12 3.56 18.17
N ILE A 151 15.42 3.36 17.93
CA ILE A 151 16.14 2.11 18.19
C ILE A 151 16.16 1.78 19.68
N GLU A 152 16.51 2.74 20.54
CA GLU A 152 16.57 2.56 21.99
C GLU A 152 15.20 2.14 22.56
N LEU A 153 14.14 2.88 22.20
CA LEU A 153 12.77 2.56 22.63
C LEU A 153 12.33 1.16 22.16
N THR A 154 12.66 0.79 20.92
CA THR A 154 12.29 -0.51 20.36
C THR A 154 13.06 -1.65 21.04
N GLN A 155 14.34 -1.45 21.34
CA GLN A 155 15.16 -2.45 22.05
C GLN A 155 14.68 -2.66 23.48
N GLU A 156 14.26 -1.59 24.16
CA GLU A 156 13.71 -1.68 25.52
C GLU A 156 12.37 -2.43 25.53
N THR A 157 11.45 -2.10 24.63
CA THR A 157 10.10 -2.69 24.55
C THR A 157 10.10 -4.15 24.08
N THR A 158 11.11 -4.58 23.32
CA THR A 158 11.23 -5.96 22.81
C THR A 158 12.15 -6.85 23.65
N LYS A 159 12.72 -6.31 24.73
CA LYS A 159 13.67 -7.03 25.60
C LYS A 159 13.03 -8.28 26.21
N GLY A 160 13.71 -9.42 26.08
CA GLY A 160 13.33 -10.67 26.75
C GLY A 160 12.42 -11.60 25.94
N SER A 161 11.99 -11.24 24.73
CA SER A 161 11.20 -12.15 23.88
C SER A 161 11.75 -12.21 22.46
N LEU A 162 12.40 -13.33 22.12
CA LEU A 162 12.95 -13.58 20.78
C LEU A 162 11.87 -13.53 19.68
N LYS A 163 10.63 -13.91 20.02
CA LYS A 163 9.50 -13.84 19.09
C LYS A 163 9.08 -12.40 18.81
N ILE A 164 8.99 -11.56 19.85
CA ILE A 164 8.61 -10.14 19.70
C ILE A 164 9.75 -9.35 19.05
N SER A 165 11.01 -9.65 19.37
CA SER A 165 12.15 -8.99 18.74
C SER A 165 12.24 -9.26 17.23
N LYS A 166 11.69 -10.38 16.74
CA LYS A 166 11.57 -10.62 15.29
C LYS A 166 10.64 -9.61 14.63
N TRP A 167 9.64 -9.09 15.34
CA TRP A 167 8.66 -8.10 14.87
C TRP A 167 9.03 -6.66 15.21
N ALA A 168 10.23 -6.44 15.74
CA ALA A 168 10.70 -5.13 16.16
C ALA A 168 10.87 -4.18 14.95
N THR A 169 10.09 -3.11 14.93
CA THR A 169 10.18 -2.02 13.96
C THR A 169 10.44 -0.69 14.65
N VAL A 170 11.21 0.17 13.99
CA VAL A 170 11.51 1.54 14.39
C VAL A 170 10.68 2.46 13.50
N CYS A 171 9.88 3.34 14.10
CA CYS A 171 9.11 4.35 13.38
C CYS A 171 9.80 5.72 13.51
N VAL A 172 10.29 6.25 12.39
CA VAL A 172 10.89 7.59 12.29
C VAL A 172 9.83 8.59 11.84
N GLU A 173 9.63 9.69 12.58
CA GLU A 173 8.68 10.74 12.23
C GLU A 173 9.35 12.11 12.06
N ILE A 174 9.59 12.50 10.81
CA ILE A 174 10.36 13.70 10.45
C ILE A 174 9.81 14.31 9.14
N GLN A 175 10.21 15.55 8.81
CA GLN A 175 9.85 16.17 7.53
C GLN A 175 10.34 15.33 6.35
N HIS A 176 9.48 15.18 5.33
CA HIS A 176 9.78 14.36 4.15
C HIS A 176 11.05 14.80 3.43
N CYS A 177 11.22 16.10 3.20
CA CYS A 177 12.37 16.66 2.51
C CYS A 177 13.70 16.37 3.22
N ILE A 178 13.73 16.47 4.55
CA ILE A 178 14.91 16.21 5.38
C ILE A 178 15.34 14.75 5.22
N LEU A 179 14.43 13.79 5.49
CA LEU A 179 14.76 12.38 5.43
C LEU A 179 15.13 11.94 4.00
N LYS A 180 14.40 12.46 3.00
CA LYS A 180 14.67 12.14 1.59
C LYS A 180 16.05 12.65 1.16
N ASN A 181 16.42 13.87 1.55
CA ASN A 181 17.71 14.45 1.21
C ASN A 181 18.86 13.66 1.84
N VAL A 182 18.78 13.38 3.14
CA VAL A 182 19.82 12.64 3.88
C VAL A 182 20.00 11.23 3.33
N CYS A 183 18.91 10.46 3.17
CA CYS A 183 19.01 9.09 2.67
C CYS A 183 19.48 9.04 1.21
N SER A 184 19.03 9.96 0.34
CA SER A 184 19.47 9.98 -1.07
C SER A 184 20.93 10.40 -1.20
N SER A 185 21.39 11.33 -0.36
CA SER A 185 22.80 11.74 -0.31
C SER A 185 23.69 10.60 0.18
N LEU A 186 23.26 9.87 1.21
CA LEU A 186 23.97 8.68 1.69
C LEU A 186 24.09 7.61 0.60
N VAL A 187 23.00 7.28 -0.10
CA VAL A 187 23.03 6.33 -1.22
C VAL A 187 24.00 6.77 -2.31
N THR A 188 24.01 8.07 -2.64
CA THR A 188 24.89 8.65 -3.66
C THR A 188 26.35 8.54 -3.27
N GLU A 189 26.70 8.93 -2.04
CA GLU A 189 28.09 8.86 -1.56
C GLU A 189 28.57 7.42 -1.42
N MET A 190 27.76 6.52 -0.86
CA MET A 190 28.11 5.11 -0.76
C MET A 190 28.34 4.46 -2.12
N LYS A 191 27.51 4.78 -3.12
CA LYS A 191 27.70 4.31 -4.50
C LYS A 191 29.00 4.85 -5.10
N LYS A 192 29.29 6.14 -4.91
CA LYS A 192 30.54 6.77 -5.38
C LYS A 192 31.78 6.10 -4.78
N LEU A 193 31.71 5.72 -3.51
CA LEU A 193 32.78 5.00 -2.81
C LEU A 193 32.74 3.48 -3.01
N SER A 194 31.78 2.95 -3.79
CA SER A 194 31.56 1.51 -3.99
C SER A 194 31.42 0.72 -2.68
N LEU A 195 30.72 1.31 -1.70
CA LEU A 195 30.44 0.69 -0.40
C LEU A 195 29.14 -0.12 -0.47
N PHE A 196 29.26 -1.43 -0.56
CA PHE A 196 28.11 -2.35 -0.59
C PHE A 196 27.88 -3.00 0.78
N ASN A 197 27.18 -2.29 1.66
CA ASN A 197 26.84 -2.81 2.98
C ASN A 197 25.33 -2.64 3.27
N PRO A 198 24.77 -3.30 4.30
CA PRO A 198 23.33 -3.30 4.56
C PRO A 198 22.72 -1.90 4.72
N GLY A 199 23.50 -0.90 5.15
CA GLY A 199 23.02 0.47 5.26
C GLY A 199 22.72 1.12 3.91
N LEU A 200 23.38 0.71 2.82
CA LEU A 200 23.05 1.15 1.46
C LEU A 200 21.64 0.67 1.06
N SER A 201 21.34 -0.60 1.31
CA SER A 201 20.03 -1.17 1.03
C SER A 201 18.94 -0.53 1.89
N ALA A 202 19.20 -0.32 3.18
CA ALA A 202 18.26 0.36 4.09
C ALA A 202 17.99 1.82 3.65
N ALA A 203 19.04 2.59 3.33
CA ALA A 203 18.90 3.96 2.85
C ALA A 203 18.14 4.04 1.51
N SER A 204 18.39 3.09 0.61
CA SER A 204 17.69 2.99 -0.68
C SER A 204 16.21 2.67 -0.48
N ALA A 205 15.87 1.73 0.41
CA ALA A 205 14.49 1.39 0.76
C ALA A 205 13.72 2.58 1.35
N VAL A 206 14.33 3.31 2.30
CA VAL A 206 13.74 4.53 2.87
C VAL A 206 13.54 5.59 1.78
N SER A 207 14.53 5.80 0.92
CA SER A 207 14.44 6.78 -0.18
C SER A 207 13.34 6.40 -1.18
N ASP A 208 13.23 5.14 -1.59
CA ASP A 208 12.17 4.64 -2.49
C ASP A 208 10.79 4.87 -1.89
N ARG A 209 10.59 4.46 -0.63
CA ARG A 209 9.34 4.67 0.10
C ARG A 209 8.94 6.14 0.15
N LEU A 210 9.90 7.03 0.41
CA LEU A 210 9.65 8.47 0.42
C LEU A 210 9.25 9.01 -0.95
N SER A 211 9.75 8.44 -2.06
CA SER A 211 9.29 8.81 -3.41
C SER A 211 7.79 8.55 -3.58
N TYR A 212 7.27 7.44 -3.04
CA TYR A 212 5.84 7.14 -3.09
C TYR A 212 5.00 8.01 -2.14
N LEU A 213 5.59 8.46 -1.02
CA LEU A 213 4.89 9.28 -0.02
C LEU A 213 4.70 10.74 -0.42
N LEU A 214 5.22 11.17 -1.57
CA LEU A 214 4.95 12.49 -2.13
C LEU A 214 4.09 12.32 -3.40
N ASN A 215 2.99 13.05 -3.52
CA ASN A 215 2.00 12.92 -4.61
C ASN A 215 2.51 13.24 -6.04
N ASN A 216 3.82 13.38 -6.24
CA ASN A 216 4.43 13.69 -7.53
C ASN A 216 4.79 12.46 -8.38
N HIS A 217 4.49 11.24 -7.92
CA HIS A 217 4.90 10.04 -8.64
C HIS A 217 3.87 9.63 -9.71
N MET A 218 4.22 9.90 -10.96
CA MET A 218 3.50 9.61 -12.21
C MET A 218 2.50 10.69 -12.65
N SER A 219 2.96 11.93 -12.85
CA SER A 219 2.47 12.66 -14.02
C SER A 219 2.87 11.84 -15.25
N ASP A 220 1.93 11.75 -16.19
CA ASP A 220 2.04 11.03 -17.45
C ASP A 220 3.09 11.72 -18.34
N SER A 221 4.36 11.63 -17.96
CA SER A 221 5.43 12.28 -18.70
C SER A 221 5.77 11.35 -19.86
N SER A 222 5.33 11.75 -21.05
CA SER A 222 5.77 11.29 -22.36
C SER A 222 7.27 11.56 -22.62
N SER A 223 8.09 11.64 -21.57
CA SER A 223 9.54 11.82 -21.65
C SER A 223 10.18 10.44 -21.80
N SER A 224 10.79 10.21 -22.94
CA SER A 224 11.47 8.95 -23.32
C SER A 224 12.72 8.63 -22.48
N THR A 225 13.05 9.43 -21.47
CA THR A 225 14.26 9.27 -20.66
C THR A 225 13.92 8.65 -19.31
N VAL A 226 14.19 7.35 -19.17
CA VAL A 226 14.13 6.65 -17.89
C VAL A 226 15.14 7.27 -16.92
N GLU A 227 14.66 7.89 -15.84
CA GLU A 227 15.53 8.38 -14.78
C GLU A 227 16.18 7.20 -14.05
N ARG A 228 17.50 7.08 -14.18
CA ARG A 228 18.27 5.93 -13.67
C ARG A 228 18.11 5.67 -12.17
N LEU A 229 17.91 6.73 -11.38
CA LEU A 229 17.72 6.63 -9.93
C LEU A 229 16.39 5.96 -9.55
N LEU A 230 15.36 6.07 -10.38
CA LEU A 230 14.08 5.39 -10.15
C LEU A 230 14.23 3.87 -10.29
N MET A 231 15.16 3.40 -11.12
CA MET A 231 15.37 1.97 -11.41
C MET A 231 16.02 1.21 -10.25
N TYR A 232 16.29 1.88 -9.13
CA TYR A 232 16.67 1.22 -7.88
C TYR A 232 15.50 0.39 -7.33
N SER A 233 14.27 0.86 -7.57
CA SER A 233 13.01 0.18 -7.25
C SER A 233 12.72 -0.95 -8.24
N GLU A 234 12.60 -2.18 -7.75
CA GLU A 234 12.17 -3.32 -8.58
C GLU A 234 10.78 -3.09 -9.17
N ALA A 235 9.86 -2.46 -8.41
CA ALA A 235 8.55 -2.09 -8.90
C ALA A 235 8.62 -1.09 -10.08
N ALA A 236 9.51 -0.10 -10.00
CA ALA A 236 9.69 0.85 -11.11
C ALA A 236 10.32 0.17 -12.33
N ARG A 237 11.26 -0.77 -12.13
CA ARG A 237 11.82 -1.58 -13.22
C ARG A 237 10.73 -2.41 -13.91
N GLN A 238 9.89 -3.10 -13.15
CA GLN A 238 8.75 -3.87 -13.66
C GLN A 238 7.81 -3.01 -14.51
N ASP A 239 7.51 -1.78 -14.06
CA ASP A 239 6.64 -0.82 -14.76
C ASP A 239 7.18 -0.39 -16.15
N THR A 240 8.48 -0.58 -16.45
CA THR A 240 9.06 -0.25 -17.76
C THR A 240 8.69 -1.27 -18.87
N PHE A 241 8.28 -2.48 -18.49
CA PHE A 241 8.01 -3.58 -19.43
C PHE A 241 6.60 -3.54 -20.05
N ARG A 242 5.86 -2.43 -19.94
CA ARG A 242 4.50 -2.27 -20.51
C ARG A 242 4.39 -2.56 -22.00
N LYS A 243 5.47 -2.32 -22.76
CA LYS A 243 5.57 -2.56 -24.21
C LYS A 243 6.60 -3.65 -24.55
N TRP A 244 6.87 -4.54 -23.59
CA TRP A 244 7.82 -5.63 -23.81
C TRP A 244 7.31 -6.58 -24.90
N PRO A 245 8.11 -6.88 -25.94
CA PRO A 245 7.64 -7.67 -27.07
C PRO A 245 7.46 -9.16 -26.75
N HIS A 246 8.06 -9.66 -25.67
CA HIS A 246 8.22 -11.10 -25.42
C HIS A 246 7.31 -11.64 -24.29
N MET A 247 6.03 -11.28 -24.30
CA MET A 247 5.05 -11.71 -23.27
C MET A 247 4.74 -13.23 -23.29
N ASN A 248 5.21 -13.95 -24.30
CA ASN A 248 5.11 -15.40 -24.44
C ASN A 248 6.39 -16.15 -24.01
N TYR A 249 7.44 -15.45 -23.58
CA TYR A 249 8.69 -16.09 -23.17
C TYR A 249 8.64 -16.37 -21.67
N LYS A 250 8.45 -17.64 -21.31
CA LYS A 250 8.25 -18.08 -19.92
C LYS A 250 9.25 -17.47 -18.93
N TRP A 251 10.52 -17.40 -19.31
CA TRP A 251 11.61 -16.92 -18.44
C TRP A 251 11.82 -15.42 -18.50
N ALA A 252 11.63 -14.80 -19.67
CA ALA A 252 11.87 -13.37 -19.90
C ALA A 252 10.57 -12.54 -19.79
N LEU A 253 9.73 -12.85 -18.80
CA LEU A 253 8.56 -12.03 -18.44
C LEU A 253 8.99 -10.81 -17.60
N PRO A 254 8.14 -9.77 -17.49
CA PRO A 254 8.44 -8.56 -16.71
C PRO A 254 8.95 -8.83 -15.29
N ASP A 255 8.35 -9.79 -14.58
CA ASP A 255 8.67 -10.09 -13.18
C ASP A 255 10.10 -10.66 -13.02
N PRO A 256 10.48 -11.77 -13.68
CA PRO A 256 11.87 -12.26 -13.68
C PRO A 256 12.89 -11.23 -14.17
N MET A 257 12.54 -10.46 -15.20
CA MET A 257 13.43 -9.43 -15.77
C MET A 257 13.75 -8.33 -14.76
N ALA A 258 12.71 -7.77 -14.12
CA ALA A 258 12.87 -6.75 -13.09
C ALA A 258 13.61 -7.27 -11.86
N GLN A 259 13.32 -8.52 -11.47
CA GLN A 259 13.97 -9.20 -10.35
C GLN A 259 15.48 -9.38 -10.60
N ALA A 260 15.87 -9.76 -11.82
CA ALA A 260 17.28 -9.85 -12.26
C ALA A 260 17.98 -8.50 -12.43
N GLY A 261 17.29 -7.40 -12.14
CA GLY A 261 17.84 -6.04 -12.17
C GLY A 261 17.68 -5.34 -13.51
N PHE A 262 16.95 -5.92 -14.46
CA PHE A 262 16.74 -5.29 -15.76
C PHE A 262 15.55 -4.33 -15.74
N TYR A 263 15.67 -3.24 -16.49
CA TYR A 263 14.55 -2.42 -16.92
C TYR A 263 14.56 -2.30 -18.44
N HIS A 264 13.37 -2.23 -19.03
CA HIS A 264 13.18 -2.09 -20.46
C HIS A 264 13.43 -0.65 -20.90
N GLN A 265 14.32 -0.46 -21.87
CA GLN A 265 14.66 0.85 -22.43
C GLN A 265 14.73 0.76 -23.96
N PRO A 266 13.57 0.66 -24.63
CA PRO A 266 13.51 0.47 -26.07
C PRO A 266 13.97 1.73 -26.82
N ASN A 267 14.75 1.56 -27.89
CA ASN A 267 15.07 2.65 -28.82
C ASN A 267 13.93 2.90 -29.84
N SER A 268 13.17 1.85 -30.15
CA SER A 268 12.03 1.87 -31.07
C SER A 268 10.95 0.89 -30.62
N ILE A 269 9.76 0.98 -31.21
CA ILE A 269 8.68 0.04 -30.94
C ILE A 269 9.13 -1.38 -31.30
N GLY A 270 8.91 -2.33 -30.39
CA GLY A 270 9.28 -3.74 -30.58
C GLY A 270 10.74 -4.07 -30.27
N ASP A 271 11.55 -3.09 -29.85
CA ASP A 271 12.89 -3.34 -29.30
C ASP A 271 12.78 -4.08 -27.96
N ASP A 272 13.69 -5.02 -27.71
CA ASP A 272 13.77 -5.83 -26.49
C ASP A 272 14.99 -5.45 -25.64
N ARG A 273 15.52 -4.24 -25.86
CA ARG A 273 16.62 -3.69 -25.09
C ARG A 273 16.31 -3.60 -23.59
N ALA A 274 17.10 -4.33 -22.80
CA ALA A 274 17.02 -4.37 -21.35
C ALA A 274 18.36 -3.95 -20.72
N MET A 275 18.31 -3.10 -19.69
CA MET A 275 19.50 -2.56 -19.03
C MET A 275 19.54 -2.86 -17.53
N CYS A 276 20.71 -3.21 -17.00
CA CYS A 276 20.89 -3.38 -15.56
C CYS A 276 20.99 -2.02 -14.83
N PHE A 277 20.23 -1.88 -13.74
CA PHE A 277 20.27 -0.69 -12.86
C PHE A 277 21.62 -0.49 -12.14
N THR A 278 22.40 -1.56 -11.93
CA THR A 278 23.68 -1.51 -11.19
C THR A 278 24.88 -1.42 -12.13
N CYS A 279 25.13 -2.42 -12.99
CA CYS A 279 26.36 -2.48 -13.81
C CYS A 279 26.24 -1.83 -15.19
N ASN A 280 25.04 -1.40 -15.61
CA ASN A 280 24.75 -0.87 -16.95
C ASN A 280 24.90 -1.87 -18.11
N VAL A 281 25.04 -3.17 -17.86
CA VAL A 281 25.01 -4.15 -18.96
C VAL A 281 23.71 -3.99 -19.74
N CYS A 282 23.80 -4.01 -21.06
CA CYS A 282 22.70 -3.83 -21.99
C CYS A 282 22.58 -5.10 -22.82
N LEU A 283 21.45 -5.79 -22.69
CA LEU A 283 21.15 -7.02 -23.41
C LEU A 283 19.97 -6.78 -24.36
N VAL A 284 20.05 -7.41 -25.52
CA VAL A 284 19.10 -7.33 -26.66
C VAL A 284 19.01 -8.72 -27.28
N CYS A 285 18.05 -8.93 -28.18
CA CYS A 285 17.83 -10.20 -28.87
C CYS A 285 17.56 -11.35 -27.89
N TRP A 286 16.65 -11.13 -26.93
CA TRP A 286 16.25 -12.14 -25.96
C TRP A 286 15.60 -13.33 -26.68
N GLU A 287 15.93 -14.53 -26.22
CA GLU A 287 15.41 -15.80 -26.72
C GLU A 287 14.45 -16.45 -25.70
N PRO A 288 13.52 -17.33 -26.13
CA PRO A 288 12.58 -17.99 -25.22
C PRO A 288 13.22 -18.82 -24.10
N THR A 289 14.48 -19.24 -24.28
CA THR A 289 15.26 -20.03 -23.33
C THR A 289 16.10 -19.18 -22.39
N ASP A 290 16.20 -17.87 -22.62
CA ASP A 290 17.07 -17.00 -21.82
C ASP A 290 16.49 -16.81 -20.43
N GLU A 291 17.28 -17.21 -19.43
CA GLU A 291 17.01 -16.90 -18.03
C GLU A 291 17.70 -15.57 -17.69
N PRO A 292 16.96 -14.53 -17.23
CA PRO A 292 17.52 -13.21 -16.99
C PRO A 292 18.72 -13.20 -16.03
N TRP A 293 18.68 -13.98 -14.96
CA TRP A 293 19.80 -14.08 -14.03
C TRP A 293 21.04 -14.72 -14.66
N SER A 294 20.88 -15.81 -15.41
CA SER A 294 21.98 -16.50 -16.09
C SER A 294 22.63 -15.61 -17.15
N GLU A 295 21.82 -14.91 -17.95
CA GLU A 295 22.34 -13.98 -18.95
C GLU A 295 23.03 -12.77 -18.31
N HIS A 296 22.51 -12.27 -17.18
CA HIS A 296 23.18 -11.21 -16.42
C HIS A 296 24.54 -11.66 -15.88
N GLU A 297 24.63 -12.85 -15.28
CA GLU A 297 25.89 -13.41 -14.78
C GLU A 297 26.88 -13.67 -15.91
N ARG A 298 26.42 -14.26 -17.02
CA ARG A 298 27.24 -14.55 -18.19
C ARG A 298 27.86 -13.29 -18.80
N HIS A 299 27.07 -12.23 -18.95
CA HIS A 299 27.50 -11.00 -19.61
C HIS A 299 28.13 -9.96 -18.67
N SER A 300 27.88 -10.05 -17.36
CA SER A 300 28.43 -9.14 -16.35
C SER A 300 28.72 -9.83 -15.01
N PRO A 301 29.65 -10.81 -14.96
CA PRO A 301 29.92 -11.60 -13.76
C PRO A 301 30.52 -10.75 -12.61
N ALA A 302 31.03 -9.57 -12.92
CA ALA A 302 31.57 -8.63 -11.93
C ALA A 302 30.50 -7.70 -11.32
N CYS A 303 29.25 -7.74 -11.80
CA CYS A 303 28.16 -6.89 -11.30
C CYS A 303 27.95 -7.11 -9.80
N PRO A 304 27.99 -6.06 -8.96
CA PRO A 304 27.74 -6.18 -7.52
C PRO A 304 26.39 -6.83 -7.20
N PHE A 305 25.37 -6.59 -8.04
CA PHE A 305 24.05 -7.18 -7.86
C PHE A 305 24.05 -8.70 -8.10
N VAL A 306 24.71 -9.15 -9.17
CA VAL A 306 24.89 -10.59 -9.46
C VAL A 306 25.70 -11.29 -8.38
N LYS A 307 26.71 -10.61 -7.82
CA LYS A 307 27.53 -11.13 -6.71
C LYS A 307 26.78 -11.25 -5.37
N GLY A 308 25.54 -10.76 -5.29
CA GLY A 308 24.76 -10.77 -4.05
C GLY A 308 25.21 -9.73 -3.02
N GLU A 309 25.90 -8.67 -3.46
CA GLU A 309 26.31 -7.57 -2.58
C GLU A 309 25.11 -6.72 -2.14
N TYR A 310 25.24 -6.01 -1.01
CA TYR A 310 24.24 -5.05 -0.54
C TYR A 310 24.23 -3.79 -1.40
N THR A 311 23.58 -3.89 -2.56
CA THR A 311 23.41 -2.77 -3.50
C THR A 311 22.25 -1.86 -3.12
N HIS A 312 22.04 -0.83 -3.95
CA HIS A 312 20.89 0.07 -3.89
C HIS A 312 19.58 -0.55 -4.45
N ASN A 313 19.51 -1.88 -4.61
CA ASN A 313 18.25 -2.54 -4.97
C ASN A 313 17.20 -2.33 -3.87
N VAL A 314 15.99 -1.98 -4.27
CA VAL A 314 14.80 -2.05 -3.42
C VAL A 314 13.91 -3.17 -3.97
N PRO A 315 13.91 -4.34 -3.31
CA PRO A 315 13.11 -5.48 -3.75
C PRO A 315 11.61 -5.20 -3.74
N LEU A 316 10.87 -5.89 -4.60
CA LEU A 316 9.42 -5.73 -4.72
C LEU A 316 8.68 -5.99 -3.40
N SER A 317 9.19 -6.92 -2.59
CA SER A 317 8.66 -7.23 -1.25
C SER A 317 8.73 -6.03 -0.30
N VAL A 318 9.76 -5.19 -0.39
CA VAL A 318 9.89 -3.96 0.41
C VAL A 318 8.84 -2.93 -0.03
N THR A 319 8.66 -2.75 -1.34
CA THR A 319 7.65 -1.84 -1.86
C THR A 319 6.24 -2.30 -1.47
N TYR A 320 5.91 -3.60 -1.61
CA TYR A 320 4.59 -4.11 -1.24
C TYR A 320 4.31 -4.09 0.26
N ALA A 321 5.35 -4.24 1.10
CA ALA A 321 5.22 -4.13 2.54
C ALA A 321 5.12 -2.68 3.05
N SER A 322 5.48 -1.67 2.26
CA SER A 322 5.59 -0.29 2.74
C SER A 322 4.85 0.76 1.89
N GLN A 323 4.20 0.37 0.79
CA GLN A 323 3.48 1.26 -0.12
C GLN A 323 2.49 2.18 0.62
N PRO A 324 2.34 3.46 0.25
CA PRO A 324 1.39 4.34 0.91
C PRO A 324 -0.06 3.87 0.76
N ALA A 325 -0.89 4.21 1.72
CA ALA A 325 -2.34 4.09 1.58
C ALA A 325 -2.86 5.06 0.50
N LYS A 326 -4.07 4.81 0.01
CA LYS A 326 -4.77 5.67 -0.94
C LYS A 326 -6.01 6.23 -0.27
N ARG A 327 -6.31 7.50 -0.54
CA ARG A 327 -7.54 8.14 -0.08
C ARG A 327 -8.70 7.71 -0.97
N HIS A 328 -9.81 7.34 -0.35
CA HIS A 328 -11.08 7.22 -1.05
C HIS A 328 -11.75 8.59 -1.05
N GLY A 329 -11.81 9.24 -2.23
CA GLY A 329 -12.55 10.49 -2.39
C GLY A 329 -12.05 11.64 -1.51
N ASP A 330 -12.96 12.54 -1.15
CA ASP A 330 -12.69 13.70 -0.31
C ASP A 330 -12.88 13.37 1.18
N LYS A 331 -12.20 14.11 2.07
CA LYS A 331 -12.15 13.85 3.52
C LYS A 331 -13.51 13.86 4.22
N LYS A 332 -14.53 14.47 3.61
CA LYS A 332 -15.88 14.58 4.18
C LYS A 332 -16.74 13.34 3.90
N ASP A 333 -16.40 12.55 2.89
CA ASP A 333 -17.19 11.41 2.46
C ASP A 333 -16.54 10.12 2.96
N LYS A 334 -17.04 9.61 4.08
CA LYS A 334 -16.41 8.49 4.79
C LYS A 334 -16.64 7.17 4.08
N ILE A 335 -15.62 6.31 4.09
CA ILE A 335 -15.73 4.92 3.66
C ILE A 335 -16.62 4.17 4.64
N GLU A 336 -17.80 3.76 4.17
CA GLU A 336 -18.76 3.00 4.96
C GLU A 336 -18.64 1.50 4.72
N CYS A 337 -18.21 1.06 3.55
CA CYS A 337 -18.10 -0.36 3.22
C CYS A 337 -16.77 -0.68 2.53
N ILE A 338 -16.28 -1.88 2.81
CA ILE A 338 -15.21 -2.54 2.07
C ILE A 338 -15.74 -3.90 1.62
N SER A 339 -15.64 -4.19 0.33
CA SER A 339 -16.23 -5.40 -0.25
C SER A 339 -15.47 -6.65 0.20
N SER A 340 -16.21 -7.75 0.40
CA SER A 340 -15.63 -9.08 0.22
C SER A 340 -15.47 -9.33 -1.27
N THR A 341 -14.36 -9.95 -1.66
CA THR A 341 -14.04 -10.24 -3.06
C THR A 341 -13.76 -11.73 -3.19
N THR A 342 -14.11 -12.31 -4.34
CA THR A 342 -13.64 -13.66 -4.74
C THR A 342 -12.36 -13.61 -5.56
N SER A 343 -11.94 -12.40 -5.95
CA SER A 343 -10.71 -12.14 -6.68
C SER A 343 -9.75 -11.37 -5.79
N ASP A 344 -8.65 -12.00 -5.41
CA ASP A 344 -7.64 -11.40 -4.55
C ASP A 344 -6.90 -10.21 -5.19
N ASP A 345 -7.09 -10.00 -6.49
CA ASP A 345 -6.53 -8.86 -7.22
C ASP A 345 -7.34 -7.57 -7.03
N PHE A 346 -8.59 -7.63 -6.56
CA PHE A 346 -9.48 -6.47 -6.52
C PHE A 346 -10.23 -6.32 -5.21
N VAL A 347 -10.31 -5.10 -4.69
CA VAL A 347 -11.14 -4.74 -3.53
C VAL A 347 -11.90 -3.47 -3.85
N ALA A 348 -13.17 -3.40 -3.49
CA ALA A 348 -13.97 -2.19 -3.62
C ALA A 348 -14.21 -1.53 -2.25
N THR A 349 -14.22 -0.21 -2.23
CA THR A 349 -14.69 0.59 -1.11
C THR A 349 -15.87 1.43 -1.56
N SER A 350 -16.82 1.71 -0.66
CA SER A 350 -17.93 2.61 -0.93
C SER A 350 -18.14 3.62 0.20
N THR A 351 -18.57 4.83 -0.15
CA THR A 351 -19.04 5.84 0.82
C THR A 351 -20.55 5.77 1.03
N LEU A 352 -21.07 6.48 2.04
CA LEU A 352 -22.51 6.56 2.29
C LEU A 352 -23.27 7.21 1.13
N ASN A 353 -22.63 8.16 0.44
CA ASN A 353 -23.21 8.88 -0.69
C ASN A 353 -23.07 8.11 -2.02
N GLY A 354 -22.66 6.85 -1.96
CA GLY A 354 -22.59 5.96 -3.10
C GLY A 354 -21.38 6.14 -4.00
N ASN A 355 -20.34 6.87 -3.56
CA ASN A 355 -19.07 6.88 -4.29
C ASN A 355 -18.35 5.53 -4.09
N ILE A 356 -18.17 4.78 -5.18
CA ILE A 356 -17.50 3.49 -5.19
C ILE A 356 -16.16 3.62 -5.89
N VAL A 357 -15.13 3.03 -5.30
CA VAL A 357 -13.80 2.89 -5.89
C VAL A 357 -13.41 1.42 -5.89
N VAL A 358 -13.04 0.91 -7.06
CA VAL A 358 -12.43 -0.43 -7.20
C VAL A 358 -10.91 -0.26 -7.26
N TRP A 359 -10.21 -0.94 -6.37
CA TRP A 359 -8.76 -0.93 -6.23
C TRP A 359 -8.19 -2.20 -6.82
N ASN A 360 -7.17 -2.07 -7.66
CA ASN A 360 -6.34 -3.20 -8.07
C ASN A 360 -5.19 -3.34 -7.06
N CYS A 361 -5.15 -4.49 -6.40
CA CYS A 361 -4.21 -4.84 -5.34
C CYS A 361 -3.16 -5.88 -5.77
N ARG A 362 -3.15 -6.28 -7.05
CA ARG A 362 -2.20 -7.28 -7.59
C ARG A 362 -0.75 -6.82 -7.48
N HIS A 363 -0.50 -5.55 -7.82
CA HIS A 363 0.82 -4.91 -7.76
C HIS A 363 0.83 -3.79 -6.72
N VAL A 364 1.58 -2.70 -6.96
CA VAL A 364 1.44 -1.48 -6.17
C VAL A 364 0.01 -0.96 -6.38
N MET A 365 -0.71 -0.74 -5.29
CA MET A 365 -2.16 -0.49 -5.34
C MET A 365 -2.49 0.74 -6.17
N LYS A 366 -3.39 0.56 -7.14
CA LYS A 366 -3.86 1.60 -8.07
C LYS A 366 -5.40 1.57 -8.11
N ARG A 367 -6.01 2.73 -8.33
CA ARG A 367 -7.44 2.80 -8.62
C ARG A 367 -7.69 2.18 -9.99
N HIS A 368 -8.53 1.15 -10.03
CA HIS A 368 -8.94 0.49 -11.27
C HIS A 368 -10.08 1.26 -11.95
N CYS A 369 -11.14 1.56 -11.19
CA CYS A 369 -12.23 2.42 -11.62
C CYS A 369 -12.90 3.12 -10.44
N GLN A 370 -13.66 4.18 -10.71
CA GLN A 370 -14.45 4.91 -9.72
C GLN A 370 -15.75 5.38 -10.37
N PHE A 371 -16.86 5.19 -9.69
CA PHE A 371 -18.19 5.58 -10.16
C PHE A 371 -19.09 5.92 -8.96
N ASN A 372 -20.19 6.62 -9.20
CA ASN A 372 -21.17 6.97 -8.18
C ASN A 372 -22.46 6.20 -8.43
N ILE A 373 -23.04 5.67 -7.36
CA ILE A 373 -24.42 5.17 -7.34
C ILE A 373 -25.24 6.23 -6.60
N ASP A 374 -26.29 6.77 -7.21
CA ASP A 374 -27.20 7.67 -6.49
C ASP A 374 -28.10 6.84 -5.55
N PRO A 375 -27.95 6.95 -4.22
CA PRO A 375 -28.77 6.20 -3.29
C PRO A 375 -30.24 6.65 -3.29
N THR A 376 -30.54 7.82 -3.86
CA THR A 376 -31.89 8.39 -3.92
C THR A 376 -32.68 7.95 -5.15
N GLU A 377 -32.03 7.58 -6.26
CA GLU A 377 -32.68 7.08 -7.48
C GLU A 377 -33.43 5.75 -7.28
N ILE A 378 -33.05 4.96 -6.26
CA ILE A 378 -33.72 3.69 -5.93
C ILE A 378 -35.16 3.96 -5.47
N TYR A 379 -35.40 5.03 -4.69
CA TYR A 379 -36.74 5.34 -4.20
C TYR A 379 -37.66 5.86 -5.32
N THR A 380 -37.14 6.70 -6.21
CA THR A 380 -37.89 7.23 -7.36
C THR A 380 -38.20 6.12 -8.36
N THR A 381 -37.24 5.23 -8.66
CA THR A 381 -37.43 4.18 -9.67
C THR A 381 -38.27 3.00 -9.16
N ILE A 382 -38.15 2.62 -7.89
CA ILE A 382 -39.01 1.58 -7.29
C ILE A 382 -40.45 2.10 -7.15
N ALA A 383 -40.65 3.31 -6.61
CA ALA A 383 -41.99 3.90 -6.50
C ALA A 383 -42.69 4.05 -7.87
N MET A 384 -41.93 4.38 -8.92
CA MET A 384 -42.44 4.45 -10.30
C MET A 384 -42.71 3.08 -10.94
N ARG A 385 -41.97 2.01 -10.56
CA ARG A 385 -42.14 0.66 -11.14
C ARG A 385 -43.13 -0.22 -10.39
N THR A 386 -43.34 -0.03 -9.09
CA THR A 386 -44.26 -0.85 -8.28
C THR A 386 -45.58 -0.16 -7.96
N GLY A 387 -45.71 1.15 -8.27
CA GLY A 387 -46.93 1.93 -8.01
C GLY A 387 -47.27 2.06 -6.52
N THR A 388 -46.34 1.72 -5.62
CA THR A 388 -46.56 1.74 -4.18
C THR A 388 -46.22 3.11 -3.62
N GLN A 389 -47.24 3.89 -3.26
CA GLN A 389 -47.06 4.99 -2.31
C GLN A 389 -46.81 4.39 -0.94
N ILE A 390 -45.63 4.62 -0.37
CA ILE A 390 -45.37 4.30 1.04
C ILE A 390 -45.85 5.51 1.83
N GLU A 391 -47.04 5.41 2.43
CA GLU A 391 -47.56 6.42 3.34
C GLU A 391 -46.66 6.53 4.56
N THR A 392 -46.14 7.73 4.81
CA THR A 392 -45.51 8.06 6.08
C THR A 392 -46.59 8.23 7.14
N GLU A 393 -46.58 7.41 8.19
CA GLU A 393 -47.42 7.62 9.37
C GLU A 393 -47.14 9.00 9.97
N THR A 394 -48.12 9.88 9.79
CA THR A 394 -48.29 11.10 10.58
C THR A 394 -49.37 10.83 11.60
N SER A 395 -49.09 11.12 12.87
CA SER A 395 -50.08 11.20 13.94
C SER A 395 -49.58 12.23 14.96
N ILE A 396 -50.31 13.22 15.49
CA ILE A 396 -51.72 13.67 15.44
C ILE A 396 -51.72 15.17 15.86
N SER A 397 -52.69 15.92 15.34
CA SER A 397 -53.12 17.34 15.50
C SER A 397 -53.27 17.91 16.94
N SER A 398 -52.76 19.12 17.26
CA SER A 398 -53.42 20.49 17.27
C SER A 398 -54.15 20.85 18.61
N PRO A 399 -54.45 22.14 18.99
CA PRO A 399 -54.58 23.34 18.14
C PRO A 399 -54.14 24.73 18.70
N GLU A 400 -54.12 25.70 17.75
CA GLU A 400 -54.47 27.14 17.83
C GLU A 400 -53.60 28.19 18.57
N GLY A 401 -53.23 29.27 17.84
CA GLY A 401 -52.88 30.56 18.43
C GLY A 401 -52.01 31.53 17.60
N ALA A 402 -52.62 32.20 16.61
CA ALA A 402 -52.45 33.60 16.20
C ALA A 402 -51.08 34.22 15.81
N GLU A 403 -51.11 34.82 14.59
CA GLU A 403 -50.60 36.15 14.18
C GLU A 403 -49.10 36.41 13.94
N GLY A 404 -48.80 36.98 12.75
CA GLY A 404 -47.85 38.10 12.67
C GLY A 404 -46.77 38.12 11.56
N VAL A 405 -47.16 38.52 10.34
CA VAL A 405 -46.51 39.51 9.43
C VAL A 405 -44.97 39.62 9.37
N HIS A 406 -44.35 39.36 8.19
CA HIS A 406 -43.77 40.40 7.31
C HIS A 406 -43.07 39.83 6.06
N GLU A 407 -43.36 40.50 4.94
CA GLU A 407 -42.78 40.43 3.60
C GLU A 407 -41.30 40.84 3.58
N ASP A 408 -40.48 40.28 2.68
CA ASP A 408 -40.07 41.01 1.47
C ASP A 408 -39.22 40.16 0.51
N GLU A 409 -39.46 40.41 -0.77
CA GLU A 409 -38.83 39.84 -1.96
C GLU A 409 -37.39 40.34 -2.14
N THR A 410 -36.55 39.58 -2.87
CA THR A 410 -35.88 40.05 -4.10
C THR A 410 -34.97 38.99 -4.72
N ASP A 411 -35.43 38.51 -5.87
CA ASP A 411 -34.79 38.47 -7.19
C ASP A 411 -33.40 37.85 -7.46
N ALA A 412 -33.40 37.20 -8.63
CA ALA A 412 -32.39 36.33 -9.20
C ALA A 412 -31.17 37.06 -9.80
N MET A 413 -30.04 36.35 -9.85
CA MET A 413 -29.04 36.50 -10.93
C MET A 413 -28.42 35.13 -11.24
N LEU A 414 -28.75 34.63 -12.42
CA LEU A 414 -28.16 33.46 -13.08
C LEU A 414 -26.75 33.82 -13.57
N GLY A 415 -25.78 32.96 -13.26
CA GLY A 415 -24.42 33.00 -13.82
C GLY A 415 -24.10 31.67 -14.47
N GLU A 416 -24.11 31.66 -15.81
CA GLU A 416 -23.72 30.54 -16.66
C GLU A 416 -22.23 30.20 -16.48
N TYR A 417 -21.91 28.91 -16.31
CA TYR A 417 -20.54 28.40 -16.42
C TYR A 417 -20.49 27.36 -17.55
N ASN A 418 -19.74 27.69 -18.59
CA ASN A 418 -19.50 26.87 -19.77
C ASN A 418 -18.77 25.57 -19.41
N GLY A 419 -19.39 24.44 -19.70
CA GLY A 419 -18.78 23.12 -19.67
C GLY A 419 -18.00 22.84 -20.96
N ASN A 420 -16.72 22.53 -20.82
CA ASN A 420 -15.97 21.79 -21.84
C ASN A 420 -16.14 20.30 -21.53
N GLY A 421 -16.96 19.62 -22.31
CA GLY A 421 -17.19 18.18 -22.21
C GLY A 421 -16.02 17.37 -22.75
N GLU A 422 -15.49 16.49 -21.91
CA GLU A 422 -14.85 15.25 -22.37
C GLU A 422 -15.89 14.14 -22.26
N THR A 423 -16.30 13.61 -23.40
CA THR A 423 -17.25 12.50 -23.54
C THR A 423 -16.64 11.23 -22.96
N THR A 424 -17.17 10.74 -21.84
CA THR A 424 -16.88 9.38 -21.35
C THR A 424 -17.83 8.42 -22.08
N GLU A 425 -17.29 7.54 -22.92
CA GLU A 425 -18.06 6.47 -23.54
C GLU A 425 -18.60 5.52 -22.45
N MET A 426 -19.92 5.48 -22.29
CA MET A 426 -20.59 4.48 -21.47
C MET A 426 -20.59 3.14 -22.20
N TYR A 427 -19.83 2.16 -21.69
CA TYR A 427 -19.96 0.77 -22.11
C TYR A 427 -21.09 0.13 -21.31
N GLU A 428 -22.23 -0.12 -21.95
CA GLU A 428 -23.28 -0.99 -21.42
C GLU A 428 -22.75 -2.44 -21.38
N ILE A 429 -22.72 -3.04 -20.18
CA ILE A 429 -22.40 -4.46 -20.00
C ILE A 429 -23.69 -5.27 -20.21
N PRO A 430 -23.77 -6.18 -21.21
CA PRO A 430 -24.95 -7.02 -21.40
C PRO A 430 -25.06 -8.04 -20.26
N ILE A 431 -26.18 -8.02 -19.54
CA ILE A 431 -26.52 -9.06 -18.56
C ILE A 431 -26.95 -10.30 -19.34
N HIS A 432 -26.08 -11.30 -19.44
CA HIS A 432 -26.43 -12.60 -20.00
C HIS A 432 -27.26 -13.39 -18.98
N ASN A 433 -28.57 -13.50 -19.24
CA ASN A 433 -29.44 -14.41 -18.51
C ASN A 433 -28.96 -15.85 -18.74
N GLY A 434 -28.55 -16.52 -17.65
CA GLY A 434 -27.97 -17.86 -17.69
C GLY A 434 -28.90 -18.90 -18.29
N GLU A 435 -28.43 -19.56 -19.35
CA GLU A 435 -28.93 -20.87 -19.75
C GLU A 435 -28.35 -21.94 -18.82
N LYS A 436 -29.24 -22.83 -18.33
CA LYS A 436 -28.89 -23.94 -17.45
C LYS A 436 -27.92 -24.90 -18.16
N PRO A 437 -26.87 -25.42 -17.49
CA PRO A 437 -26.05 -26.48 -18.06
C PRO A 437 -26.86 -27.79 -18.15
N GLY A 438 -27.00 -28.29 -19.37
CA GLY A 438 -27.60 -29.59 -19.66
C GLY A 438 -26.73 -30.74 -19.15
N LEU A 439 -27.39 -31.72 -18.54
CA LEU A 439 -26.85 -33.00 -18.11
C LEU A 439 -26.16 -33.72 -19.28
N LEU A 440 -24.86 -33.98 -19.16
CA LEU A 440 -24.13 -34.92 -20.02
C LEU A 440 -24.55 -36.34 -19.65
N ASN A 441 -25.29 -36.96 -20.57
CA ASN A 441 -25.67 -38.37 -20.50
C ASN A 441 -24.47 -39.26 -20.84
N GLU A 442 -24.25 -40.26 -20.00
CA GLU A 442 -23.40 -41.41 -20.27
C GLU A 442 -23.91 -42.24 -21.46
N ASN A 443 -22.97 -42.98 -22.06
CA ASN A 443 -23.10 -44.10 -23.02
C ASN A 443 -23.13 -43.77 -24.52
N ARG A 444 -22.04 -44.10 -25.22
CA ARG A 444 -21.94 -45.36 -25.99
C ARG A 444 -20.60 -45.49 -26.74
N LYS A 445 -19.99 -46.66 -26.51
CA LYS A 445 -19.20 -47.54 -27.40
C LYS A 445 -17.91 -47.04 -28.02
#